data_AF-A0A9E3TCF8-F1
#
_entry.id   AF-A0A9E3TCF8-F1
#
_cell.length_a   1.000
_cell.length_b   1.000
_cell.length_c   1.000
_cell.angle_alpha   90.00
_cell.angle_beta   90.00
_cell.angle_gamma   90.00
#
_symmetry.space_group_name_H-M   'P 1'
#
loop_
_entity.id
_entity.type
_entity.pdbx_description
1 polymer ?
#
loop_
_entity_poly.entity_id
_entity_poly.type
_entity_poly.pdbx_seq_one_letter_code
_entity_poly.pdbx_strand_id
1 'polypeptide(L)'
;MKSTATCRAAAGVCDVAEDCDGVSNDCPTDLFAPSSLECRPSTAPCDPAESCTGSAADCPADLANQSNPVGSSVALSHNKSTGTTTVAWTEAEAGPFNVYRGVRAAGSPFGYNHTCFDLGVPGPSVTDTDTPAVGQVFYYLISRKDPACSESSLGQRSNGTERPNASPCGGKTIADVDRDGIPDVLDNCPKAANADQLDADGDGHGDACDNCPAVFNPDQSDNDGDGIGDVCDPDTDNDGVPNDLDNCPAVYNPDQSDADGNGVGDACEPPVEGAR
;
A
#
# COMPACT_ATOMS: atom_id res chain seq x y z
N MET A 1 -55.79 -26.42 -19.97
CA MET A 1 -55.61 -25.23 -20.81
C MET A 1 -54.56 -24.36 -20.14
N LYS A 2 -53.44 -24.14 -20.86
CA LYS A 2 -52.32 -23.21 -20.64
C LYS A 2 -51.52 -23.35 -19.32
N SER A 3 -50.56 -24.29 -19.35
CA SER A 3 -49.37 -24.36 -18.48
C SER A 3 -48.37 -23.24 -18.82
N THR A 4 -48.83 -22.01 -18.66
CA THR A 4 -48.02 -20.78 -18.66
C THR A 4 -48.67 -19.76 -17.72
N ALA A 5 -49.47 -20.25 -16.76
CA ALA A 5 -50.11 -19.40 -15.77
C ALA A 5 -49.08 -19.19 -14.66
N THR A 6 -48.73 -17.93 -14.43
CA THR A 6 -47.84 -17.53 -13.35
C THR A 6 -48.47 -17.94 -12.02
N CYS A 7 -47.81 -18.87 -11.35
CA CYS A 7 -48.21 -19.41 -10.06
C CYS A 7 -47.84 -18.42 -8.95
N ARG A 8 -46.63 -17.85 -9.03
CA ARG A 8 -46.18 -16.72 -8.23
C ARG A 8 -45.44 -15.72 -9.11
N ALA A 9 -45.74 -14.44 -8.95
CA ALA A 9 -44.97 -13.38 -9.59
C ALA A 9 -43.65 -13.16 -8.84
N ALA A 10 -42.63 -12.68 -9.55
CA ALA A 10 -41.38 -12.24 -8.96
C ALA A 10 -41.65 -11.09 -7.95
N ALA A 11 -41.18 -11.26 -6.72
CA ALA A 11 -41.30 -10.28 -5.64
C ALA A 11 -40.26 -9.15 -5.73
N GLY A 12 -39.16 -9.35 -6.45
CA GLY A 12 -38.10 -8.36 -6.65
C GLY A 12 -37.19 -8.69 -7.83
N VAL A 13 -36.20 -7.85 -8.07
CA VAL A 13 -35.27 -7.97 -9.22
C VAL A 13 -34.41 -9.24 -9.18
N CYS A 14 -34.29 -9.87 -8.00
CA CYS A 14 -33.57 -11.11 -7.78
C CYS A 14 -34.48 -12.32 -7.58
N ASP A 15 -35.78 -12.17 -7.83
CA ASP A 15 -36.77 -13.25 -7.73
C ASP A 15 -37.18 -13.76 -9.12
N VAL A 16 -37.35 -15.08 -9.26
CA VAL A 16 -37.82 -15.69 -10.51
C VAL A 16 -39.28 -16.07 -10.35
N ALA A 17 -40.15 -15.57 -11.23
CA ALA A 17 -41.55 -15.99 -11.23
C ALA A 17 -41.68 -17.48 -11.56
N GLU A 18 -42.43 -18.25 -10.76
CA GLU A 18 -42.73 -19.64 -11.10
C GLU A 18 -44.05 -19.77 -11.84
N ASP A 19 -44.01 -20.52 -12.93
CA ASP A 19 -45.19 -20.92 -13.68
C ASP A 19 -45.63 -22.32 -13.28
N CYS A 20 -46.94 -22.58 -13.38
CA CYS A 20 -47.46 -23.92 -13.15
C CYS A 20 -46.87 -24.93 -14.16
N ASP A 21 -46.28 -26.01 -13.64
CA ASP A 21 -45.74 -27.13 -14.44
C ASP A 21 -46.82 -27.92 -15.20
N GLY A 22 -48.09 -27.66 -14.89
CA GLY A 22 -49.24 -28.33 -15.49
C GLY A 22 -49.47 -29.75 -14.99
N VAL A 23 -48.77 -30.18 -13.92
CA VAL A 23 -48.81 -31.51 -13.33
C VAL A 23 -49.38 -31.46 -11.90
N SER A 24 -48.97 -30.49 -11.09
CA SER A 24 -49.44 -30.31 -9.71
C SER A 24 -50.40 -29.12 -9.56
N ASN A 25 -51.20 -29.14 -8.49
CA ASN A 25 -51.99 -27.99 -8.06
C ASN A 25 -51.18 -27.05 -7.13
N ASP A 26 -50.00 -27.47 -6.67
CA ASP A 26 -49.10 -26.68 -5.84
C ASP A 26 -48.10 -25.91 -6.71
N CYS A 27 -47.73 -24.70 -6.31
CA CYS A 27 -46.66 -23.96 -6.99
C CYS A 27 -45.31 -24.64 -6.78
N PRO A 28 -44.40 -24.56 -7.78
CA PRO A 28 -43.01 -24.96 -7.60
C PRO A 28 -42.35 -24.23 -6.43
N THR A 29 -41.27 -24.81 -5.91
CA THR A 29 -40.46 -24.19 -4.86
C THR A 29 -39.91 -22.86 -5.31
N ASP A 30 -39.79 -21.93 -4.36
CA ASP A 30 -39.29 -20.58 -4.58
C ASP A 30 -37.88 -20.57 -5.20
N LEU A 31 -37.74 -19.96 -6.38
CA LEU A 31 -36.48 -19.84 -7.11
C LEU A 31 -35.99 -18.39 -7.15
N PHE A 32 -34.75 -18.20 -6.72
CA PHE A 32 -34.06 -16.91 -6.81
C PHE A 32 -33.11 -16.87 -8.01
N ALA A 33 -32.89 -15.65 -8.52
CA ALA A 33 -31.90 -15.41 -9.55
C ALA A 33 -30.49 -15.79 -9.06
N PRO A 34 -29.62 -16.31 -9.95
CA PRO A 34 -28.29 -16.76 -9.56
C PRO A 34 -27.45 -15.62 -9.02
N SER A 35 -26.44 -15.94 -8.20
CA SER A 35 -25.57 -14.93 -7.61
C SER A 35 -24.64 -14.21 -8.60
N SER A 36 -24.67 -14.62 -9.86
CA SER A 36 -24.02 -13.94 -10.98
C SER A 36 -24.90 -12.92 -11.69
N LEU A 37 -26.19 -12.82 -11.35
CA LEU A 37 -27.08 -11.83 -11.95
C LEU A 37 -26.86 -10.48 -11.26
N GLU A 38 -26.28 -9.54 -11.99
CA GLU A 38 -26.21 -8.14 -11.61
C GLU A 38 -27.64 -7.56 -11.51
N CYS A 39 -28.01 -7.14 -10.31
CA CYS A 39 -29.35 -6.60 -10.02
C CYS A 39 -29.37 -5.09 -9.89
N ARG A 40 -28.21 -4.48 -9.62
CA ARG A 40 -28.00 -3.04 -9.70
C ARG A 40 -26.65 -2.76 -10.38
N PRO A 41 -26.63 -2.07 -11.53
CA PRO A 41 -25.38 -1.68 -12.16
C PRO A 41 -24.69 -0.59 -11.35
N SER A 42 -23.37 -0.57 -11.46
CA SER A 42 -22.56 0.52 -10.94
C SER A 42 -22.98 1.85 -11.58
N THR A 43 -23.27 2.86 -10.75
CA THR A 43 -23.63 4.20 -11.21
C THR A 43 -22.48 5.21 -11.07
N ALA A 44 -21.39 4.83 -10.39
CA ALA A 44 -20.21 5.64 -10.19
C ALA A 44 -18.93 4.79 -9.96
N PRO A 45 -17.71 5.35 -10.18
CA PRO A 45 -16.45 4.60 -10.01
C PRO A 45 -16.20 4.00 -8.62
N CYS A 46 -16.85 4.52 -7.58
CA CYS A 46 -16.75 4.02 -6.20
C CYS A 46 -18.04 3.32 -5.73
N ASP A 47 -18.91 2.97 -6.66
CA ASP A 47 -20.22 2.36 -6.41
C ASP A 47 -20.20 0.93 -6.98
N PRO A 48 -19.94 -0.10 -6.15
CA PRO A 48 -19.84 -1.48 -6.64
C PRO A 48 -21.20 -1.94 -7.17
N ALA A 49 -21.23 -2.60 -8.33
CA ALA A 49 -22.45 -3.24 -8.80
C ALA A 49 -22.83 -4.40 -7.86
N GLU A 50 -24.10 -4.50 -7.48
CA GLU A 50 -24.59 -5.61 -6.67
C GLU A 50 -25.14 -6.72 -7.55
N SER A 51 -24.80 -7.94 -7.15
CA SER A 51 -25.39 -9.15 -7.71
C SER A 51 -26.35 -9.76 -6.71
N CYS A 52 -27.33 -10.51 -7.21
CA CYS A 52 -28.25 -11.27 -6.39
C CYS A 52 -27.49 -12.22 -5.45
N THR A 53 -28.11 -12.65 -4.35
CA THR A 53 -27.46 -13.59 -3.42
C THR A 53 -27.68 -15.05 -3.80
N GLY A 54 -28.59 -15.34 -4.73
CA GLY A 54 -29.09 -16.69 -4.96
C GLY A 54 -30.10 -17.17 -3.91
N SER A 55 -30.47 -16.32 -2.94
CA SER A 55 -31.30 -16.72 -1.80
C SER A 55 -32.27 -15.63 -1.31
N ALA A 56 -32.42 -14.52 -2.03
CA ALA A 56 -33.27 -13.40 -1.65
C ALA A 56 -33.91 -12.75 -2.89
N ALA A 57 -35.14 -12.26 -2.72
CA ALA A 57 -35.94 -11.64 -3.78
C ALA A 57 -35.47 -10.24 -4.16
N ASP A 58 -34.94 -9.50 -3.19
CA ASP A 58 -34.44 -8.14 -3.39
C ASP A 58 -32.95 -8.13 -3.70
N CYS A 59 -32.51 -7.15 -4.48
CA CYS A 59 -31.10 -6.84 -4.63
C CYS A 59 -30.53 -6.47 -3.25
N PRO A 60 -29.30 -6.89 -2.90
CA PRO A 60 -28.64 -6.43 -1.68
C PRO A 60 -28.71 -4.91 -1.55
N ALA A 61 -28.75 -4.42 -0.31
CA ALA A 61 -28.77 -2.99 -0.06
C ALA A 61 -27.56 -2.35 -0.75
N ASP A 62 -27.83 -1.28 -1.50
CA ASP A 62 -26.82 -0.48 -2.20
C ASP A 62 -25.70 -0.13 -1.22
N LEU A 63 -24.53 -0.73 -1.46
CA LEU A 63 -23.32 -0.38 -0.76
C LEU A 63 -22.77 0.88 -1.42
N ALA A 64 -23.57 1.95 -1.40
CA ALA A 64 -23.07 3.28 -1.66
C ALA A 64 -21.88 3.42 -0.73
N ASN A 65 -20.68 3.55 -1.32
CA ASN A 65 -19.63 4.23 -0.61
C ASN A 65 -20.27 5.54 -0.16
N GLN A 66 -20.63 5.60 1.12
CA GLN A 66 -20.34 6.79 1.84
C GLN A 66 -18.87 7.01 1.52
N SER A 67 -18.61 7.93 0.59
CA SER A 67 -17.56 8.89 0.79
C SER A 67 -17.70 9.20 2.27
N ASN A 68 -16.90 8.58 3.13
CA ASN A 68 -16.73 9.14 4.45
C ASN A 68 -16.03 10.43 4.07
N PRO A 69 -16.71 11.60 4.09
CA PRO A 69 -15.93 12.81 4.07
C PRO A 69 -14.98 12.62 5.24
N VAL A 70 -13.70 12.87 5.04
CA VAL A 70 -12.77 12.97 6.16
C VAL A 70 -13.38 14.03 7.08
N GLY A 71 -14.06 13.62 8.17
CA GLY A 71 -15.03 14.54 8.76
C GLY A 71 -15.98 14.04 9.86
N SER A 72 -16.08 12.75 10.18
CA SER A 72 -16.79 12.31 11.39
C SER A 72 -15.86 12.17 12.61
N SER A 73 -14.55 12.03 12.39
CA SER A 73 -13.54 11.80 13.44
C SER A 73 -12.54 12.95 13.63
N VAL A 74 -12.53 13.99 12.79
CA VAL A 74 -11.56 15.09 12.85
C VAL A 74 -11.97 16.18 13.85
N ALA A 75 -11.19 16.36 14.91
CA ALA A 75 -11.34 17.43 15.89
C ALA A 75 -10.26 18.51 15.70
N LEU A 76 -10.70 19.76 15.53
CA LEU A 76 -9.85 20.95 15.55
C LEU A 76 -10.00 21.65 16.90
N SER A 77 -8.90 21.86 17.60
CA SER A 77 -8.88 22.65 18.83
C SER A 77 -7.76 23.69 18.76
N HIS A 78 -8.04 24.92 19.21
CA HIS A 78 -7.04 25.99 19.25
C HIS A 78 -6.88 26.47 20.69
N ASN A 79 -5.65 26.40 21.21
CA ASN A 79 -5.31 26.88 22.53
C ASN A 79 -4.82 28.32 22.44
N LYS A 80 -5.69 29.25 22.82
CA LYS A 80 -5.42 30.70 22.79
C LYS A 80 -4.29 31.14 23.72
N SER A 81 -4.00 30.36 24.77
CA SER A 81 -2.96 30.67 25.75
C SER A 81 -1.57 30.34 25.24
N THR A 82 -1.45 29.29 24.42
CA THR A 82 -0.18 28.81 23.84
C THR A 82 -0.03 29.16 22.36
N GLY A 83 -1.09 29.64 21.71
CA GLY A 83 -1.12 29.92 20.27
C GLY A 83 -1.17 28.68 19.38
N THR A 84 -1.38 27.49 19.96
CA THR A 84 -1.24 26.21 19.24
C THR A 84 -2.58 25.72 18.71
N THR A 85 -2.57 25.13 17.53
CA THR A 85 -3.72 24.45 16.92
C THR A 85 -3.47 22.95 16.88
N THR A 86 -4.30 22.17 17.56
CA THR A 86 -4.24 20.71 17.52
C THR A 86 -5.33 20.18 16.58
N VAL A 87 -4.91 19.34 15.65
CA VAL A 87 -5.77 18.56 14.77
C VAL A 87 -5.68 17.10 15.22
N ALA A 88 -6.80 16.48 15.58
CA ALA A 88 -6.85 15.12 16.10
C ALA A 88 -7.90 14.26 15.36
N TRP A 89 -7.69 12.95 15.29
CA TRP A 89 -8.59 11.98 14.67
C TRP A 89 -8.60 10.64 15.41
N THR A 90 -9.49 9.72 15.05
CA THR A 90 -9.59 8.39 15.66
C THR A 90 -8.78 7.36 14.87
N GLU A 91 -7.97 6.53 15.54
CA GLU A 91 -7.18 5.45 14.91
C GLU A 91 -8.02 4.31 14.30
N ALA A 92 -9.30 4.20 14.68
CA ALA A 92 -10.18 3.08 14.35
C ALA A 92 -10.54 2.95 12.85
N GLU A 93 -10.05 3.85 12.00
CA GLU A 93 -10.31 3.88 10.55
C GLU A 93 -9.01 3.56 9.76
N ALA A 94 -8.41 2.41 10.05
CA ALA A 94 -7.40 1.65 9.30
C ALA A 94 -6.37 2.43 8.43
N GLY A 95 -5.17 2.65 8.99
CA GLY A 95 -3.94 2.90 8.24
C GLY A 95 -3.18 4.18 8.62
N PRO A 96 -1.94 4.37 8.13
CA PRO A 96 -1.24 5.64 8.23
C PRO A 96 -2.00 6.76 7.49
N PHE A 97 -1.80 8.02 7.88
CA PHE A 97 -2.48 9.19 7.30
C PHE A 97 -1.46 10.27 6.93
N ASN A 98 -1.80 11.07 5.92
CA ASN A 98 -1.10 12.31 5.58
C ASN A 98 -1.93 13.51 6.05
N VAL A 99 -1.28 14.50 6.67
CA VAL A 99 -1.90 15.78 7.02
C VAL A 99 -1.26 16.90 6.22
N TYR A 100 -2.04 17.55 5.38
CA TYR A 100 -1.63 18.71 4.60
C TYR A 100 -2.13 19.99 5.26
N ARG A 101 -1.25 20.96 5.48
CA ARG A 101 -1.58 22.31 5.96
C ARG A 101 -1.44 23.33 4.83
N GLY A 102 -2.40 24.25 4.70
CA GLY A 102 -2.32 25.40 3.80
C GLY A 102 -2.73 26.73 4.46
N VAL A 103 -2.41 27.86 3.83
CA VAL A 103 -2.70 29.23 4.31
C VAL A 103 -3.54 29.97 3.27
N ARG A 104 -4.54 30.76 3.70
CA ARG A 104 -5.35 31.60 2.80
C ARG A 104 -5.68 32.95 3.41
N ALA A 105 -6.07 33.92 2.59
CA ALA A 105 -6.63 35.18 3.08
C ALA A 105 -8.04 35.01 3.68
N ALA A 106 -8.29 35.66 4.82
CA ALA A 106 -9.58 35.64 5.52
C ALA A 106 -10.68 36.25 4.63
N GLY A 107 -11.84 35.58 4.55
CA GLY A 107 -12.98 36.04 3.77
C GLY A 107 -12.92 35.71 2.27
N SER A 108 -11.87 35.05 1.79
CA SER A 108 -11.83 34.52 0.42
C SER A 108 -12.72 33.26 0.30
N PRO A 109 -13.48 33.08 -0.81
CA PRO A 109 -14.20 31.83 -1.05
C PRO A 109 -13.25 30.63 -1.01
N PHE A 110 -13.75 29.45 -0.63
CA PHE A 110 -12.98 28.20 -0.67
C PHE A 110 -12.62 27.86 -2.13
N GLY A 111 -11.50 28.41 -2.60
CA GLY A 111 -10.82 28.00 -3.81
C GLY A 111 -9.68 27.05 -3.43
N TYR A 112 -9.66 25.87 -4.02
CA TYR A 112 -8.68 24.81 -3.74
C TYR A 112 -7.31 25.14 -4.35
N ASN A 113 -6.61 26.16 -3.85
CA ASN A 113 -5.22 26.42 -4.21
C ASN A 113 -4.33 25.89 -3.07
N HIS A 114 -3.76 24.71 -3.30
CA HIS A 114 -3.03 23.94 -2.29
C HIS A 114 -1.58 24.43 -2.23
N THR A 115 -1.12 24.80 -1.04
CA THR A 115 0.31 24.89 -0.72
C THR A 115 0.53 23.84 0.35
N CYS A 116 1.11 22.69 -0.01
CA CYS A 116 1.19 21.52 0.86
C CYS A 116 2.39 21.64 1.82
N PHE A 117 2.13 21.44 3.11
CA PHE A 117 3.14 21.01 4.07
C PHE A 117 2.85 19.55 4.41
N ASP A 118 3.80 18.66 4.12
CA ASP A 118 3.74 17.25 4.52
C ASP A 118 4.41 17.09 5.88
N LEU A 119 3.60 16.73 6.88
CA LEU A 119 4.08 16.22 8.15
C LEU A 119 3.86 14.71 8.08
N GLY A 120 4.92 13.96 7.78
CA GLY A 120 4.95 12.51 7.93
C GLY A 120 4.92 12.13 9.41
N VAL A 121 3.82 12.47 10.09
CA VAL A 121 3.66 12.24 11.53
C VAL A 121 3.06 10.86 11.78
N PRO A 122 3.72 10.03 12.60
CA PRO A 122 3.08 8.84 13.13
C PRO A 122 2.04 9.24 14.20
N GLY A 123 0.84 8.66 14.12
CA GLY A 123 -0.17 8.73 15.18
C GLY A 123 -1.39 9.62 14.89
N PRO A 124 -2.36 9.69 15.82
CA PRO A 124 -3.73 10.20 15.57
C PRO A 124 -3.90 11.71 15.74
N SER A 125 -2.81 12.47 15.85
CA SER A 125 -2.89 13.92 16.02
C SER A 125 -1.63 14.63 15.57
N VAL A 126 -1.80 15.89 15.16
CA VAL A 126 -0.71 16.84 14.91
C VAL A 126 -0.96 18.14 15.65
N THR A 127 0.09 18.71 16.24
CA THR A 127 0.04 20.03 16.87
C THR A 127 0.82 21.02 16.02
N ASP A 128 0.10 21.97 15.44
CA ASP A 128 0.68 23.11 14.75
C ASP A 128 0.92 24.25 15.74
N THR A 129 2.16 24.74 15.78
CA THR A 129 2.58 25.86 16.64
C THR A 129 2.73 27.16 15.86
N ASP A 130 2.56 27.12 14.53
CA ASP A 130 2.63 28.29 13.67
C ASP A 130 1.36 29.14 13.82
N THR A 131 1.51 30.45 13.60
CA THR A 131 0.39 31.41 13.60
C THR A 131 0.26 32.03 12.21
N PRO A 132 -0.94 32.05 11.60
CA PRO A 132 -1.13 32.73 10.32
C PRO A 132 -0.86 34.23 10.45
N ALA A 133 -0.35 34.86 9.40
CA ALA A 133 -0.18 36.32 9.41
C ALA A 133 -1.55 37.02 9.52
N VAL A 134 -1.54 38.30 9.91
CA VAL A 134 -2.76 39.09 10.05
C VAL A 134 -3.55 39.09 8.74
N GLY A 135 -4.82 38.69 8.81
CA GLY A 135 -5.69 38.56 7.64
C GLY A 135 -5.59 37.22 6.92
N GLN A 136 -4.88 36.24 7.49
CA GLN A 136 -4.82 34.87 6.97
C GLN A 136 -5.49 33.86 7.93
N VAL A 137 -5.89 32.71 7.39
CA VAL A 137 -6.33 31.54 8.15
C VAL A 137 -5.63 30.29 7.63
N PHE A 138 -5.35 29.35 8.53
CA PHE A 138 -4.92 28.01 8.15
C PHE A 138 -6.10 27.14 7.75
N TYR A 139 -5.86 26.17 6.88
CA TYR A 139 -6.76 25.06 6.64
C TYR A 139 -5.97 23.75 6.56
N TYR A 140 -6.61 22.66 6.94
CA TYR A 140 -6.00 21.34 6.99
C TYR A 140 -6.80 20.38 6.13
N LEU A 141 -6.09 19.53 5.37
CA LEU A 141 -6.65 18.40 4.64
C LEU A 141 -6.00 17.14 5.22
N ILE A 142 -6.80 16.15 5.56
CA ILE A 142 -6.31 14.86 6.04
C ILE A 142 -6.68 13.84 4.98
N SER A 143 -5.74 12.99 4.59
CA SER A 143 -5.96 11.90 3.64
C SER A 143 -5.42 10.60 4.22
N ARG A 144 -6.05 9.46 3.91
CA ARG A 144 -5.43 8.16 4.20
C ARG A 144 -4.15 8.04 3.38
N LYS A 145 -3.09 7.47 3.97
CA LYS A 145 -1.87 7.10 3.26
C LYS A 145 -2.18 5.85 2.44
N ASP A 146 -2.17 5.99 1.12
CA ASP A 146 -2.27 4.86 0.20
C ASP A 146 -0.97 4.03 0.30
N PRO A 147 -1.03 2.71 0.59
CA PRO A 147 0.15 1.86 0.65
C PRO A 147 0.88 1.70 -0.70
N ALA A 148 0.27 2.11 -1.82
CA ALA A 148 0.83 1.96 -3.17
C ALA A 148 1.61 3.18 -3.72
N CYS A 149 1.82 4.25 -2.92
CA CYS A 149 2.51 5.48 -3.37
C CYS A 149 1.99 6.11 -4.68
N SER A 150 0.72 5.89 -5.02
CA SER A 150 0.00 6.75 -5.96
C SER A 150 -0.90 7.66 -5.14
N GLU A 151 -0.55 8.94 -5.01
CA GLU A 151 -1.53 9.94 -4.57
C GLU A 151 -2.67 9.95 -5.60
N SER A 152 -3.70 9.13 -5.35
CA SER A 152 -4.91 9.14 -6.13
C SER A 152 -5.51 10.54 -6.03
N SER A 153 -5.87 11.07 -7.20
CA SER A 153 -6.49 12.37 -7.49
C SER A 153 -7.01 13.14 -6.27
N LEU A 154 -6.69 14.44 -6.18
CA LEU A 154 -7.32 15.38 -5.24
C LEU A 154 -8.84 15.53 -5.53
N GLY A 155 -9.62 14.49 -5.27
CA GLY A 155 -11.05 14.40 -5.48
C GLY A 155 -11.55 14.66 -6.91
N GLN A 156 -12.85 14.44 -7.09
CA GLN A 156 -13.58 14.88 -8.27
C GLN A 156 -14.08 16.32 -8.07
N ARG A 157 -14.15 17.11 -9.14
CA ARG A 157 -14.91 18.37 -9.13
C ARG A 157 -16.38 18.05 -8.88
N SER A 158 -17.17 19.00 -8.36
CA SER A 158 -18.62 18.85 -8.15
C SER A 158 -19.43 18.53 -9.42
N ASN A 159 -18.79 18.56 -10.59
CA ASN A 159 -19.36 18.20 -11.89
C ASN A 159 -18.82 16.85 -12.42
N GLY A 160 -18.22 16.00 -11.58
CA GLY A 160 -17.79 14.64 -11.92
C GLY A 160 -16.55 14.56 -12.80
N THR A 161 -15.88 15.68 -13.11
CA THR A 161 -14.60 15.65 -13.80
C THR A 161 -13.48 15.36 -12.80
N GLU A 162 -12.66 14.35 -13.09
CA GLU A 162 -11.44 14.05 -12.34
C GLU A 162 -10.52 15.28 -12.36
N ARG A 163 -9.94 15.64 -11.20
CA ARG A 163 -8.95 16.71 -11.16
C ARG A 163 -7.62 16.17 -11.68
N PRO A 164 -7.04 16.74 -12.74
CA PRO A 164 -5.69 16.37 -13.15
C PRO A 164 -4.74 16.62 -11.98
N ASN A 165 -4.02 15.58 -11.57
CA ASN A 165 -2.85 15.70 -10.72
C ASN A 165 -1.76 16.41 -11.53
N ALA A 166 -1.80 17.73 -11.59
CA ALA A 166 -0.57 18.47 -11.81
C ALA A 166 0.13 18.50 -10.46
N SER A 167 0.93 17.46 -10.18
CA SER A 167 1.80 17.41 -9.00
C SER A 167 2.58 18.73 -8.96
N PRO A 168 2.28 19.64 -8.02
CA PRO A 168 2.90 20.94 -7.96
C PRO A 168 3.95 20.93 -6.84
N CYS A 169 4.75 19.87 -6.73
CA CYS A 169 5.95 19.82 -5.88
C CYS A 169 7.02 20.78 -6.44
N GLY A 170 6.66 22.06 -6.58
CA GLY A 170 7.60 23.15 -6.69
C GLY A 170 8.24 23.38 -5.34
N GLY A 171 9.40 22.73 -5.12
CA GLY A 171 10.47 23.31 -4.32
C GLY A 171 10.74 22.73 -2.94
N LYS A 172 10.22 21.56 -2.57
CA LYS A 172 10.95 20.70 -1.62
C LYS A 172 11.80 19.81 -2.50
N THR A 173 13.13 20.01 -2.49
CA THR A 173 14.05 19.05 -3.10
C THR A 173 13.83 17.73 -2.37
N ILE A 174 13.01 16.86 -2.97
CA ILE A 174 13.01 15.45 -2.58
C ILE A 174 14.43 15.00 -2.89
N ALA A 175 15.08 14.39 -1.90
CA ALA A 175 16.42 13.91 -2.12
C ALA A 175 16.36 12.90 -3.27
N ASP A 176 17.25 13.12 -4.21
CA ASP A 176 17.46 12.34 -5.42
C ASP A 176 18.99 12.39 -5.55
N VAL A 177 19.61 11.49 -4.79
CA VAL A 177 21.03 11.51 -4.49
C VAL A 177 21.85 11.24 -5.74
N ASP A 178 21.36 10.37 -6.63
CA ASP A 178 22.05 9.97 -7.86
C ASP A 178 21.52 10.64 -9.13
N ARG A 179 20.40 11.35 -9.05
CA ARG A 179 19.81 12.17 -10.12
C ARG A 179 19.27 11.36 -11.29
N ASP A 180 18.73 10.19 -11.02
CA ASP A 180 18.11 9.35 -12.03
C ASP A 180 16.65 9.76 -12.36
N GLY A 181 16.07 10.64 -11.54
CA GLY A 181 14.71 11.15 -11.68
C GLY A 181 13.67 10.44 -10.80
N ILE A 182 14.08 9.47 -9.98
CA ILE A 182 13.32 8.80 -8.95
C ILE A 182 13.75 9.35 -7.58
N PRO A 183 12.83 9.77 -6.71
CA PRO A 183 13.22 10.24 -5.37
C PRO A 183 13.73 9.10 -4.49
N ASP A 184 14.72 9.34 -3.62
CA ASP A 184 15.36 8.35 -2.71
C ASP A 184 14.37 7.45 -1.94
N VAL A 185 13.18 7.97 -1.63
CA VAL A 185 12.13 7.24 -0.87
C VAL A 185 11.30 6.28 -1.72
N LEU A 186 11.41 6.37 -3.04
CA LEU A 186 10.77 5.53 -4.05
C LEU A 186 11.80 4.81 -4.93
N ASP A 187 13.08 5.00 -4.65
CA ASP A 187 14.20 4.49 -5.41
C ASP A 187 14.72 3.20 -4.77
N ASN A 188 14.67 2.09 -5.49
CA ASN A 188 15.24 0.81 -5.05
C ASN A 188 16.78 0.78 -5.16
N CYS A 189 17.41 1.83 -5.69
CA CYS A 189 18.85 2.07 -5.63
C CYS A 189 19.21 3.55 -5.33
N PRO A 190 18.99 4.07 -4.10
CA PRO A 190 19.14 5.50 -3.76
C PRO A 190 20.52 6.16 -3.95
N LYS A 191 21.51 5.43 -4.47
CA LYS A 191 22.88 5.90 -4.72
C LYS A 191 23.39 5.50 -6.10
N ALA A 192 22.62 4.74 -6.88
CA ALA A 192 23.02 4.20 -8.16
C ALA A 192 21.89 4.36 -9.18
N ALA A 193 22.07 5.35 -10.07
CA ALA A 193 21.03 5.79 -10.97
C ALA A 193 20.41 4.66 -11.81
N ASN A 194 19.10 4.44 -11.66
CA ASN A 194 18.35 3.37 -12.30
C ASN A 194 16.88 3.76 -12.53
N ALA A 195 16.67 4.73 -13.43
CA ALA A 195 15.34 5.28 -13.73
C ALA A 195 14.29 4.26 -14.21
N ASP A 196 14.69 3.05 -14.60
CA ASP A 196 13.80 1.94 -14.96
C ASP A 196 13.32 1.12 -13.76
N GLN A 197 13.96 1.27 -12.59
CA GLN A 197 13.65 0.62 -11.32
C GLN A 197 13.50 -0.90 -11.47
N LEU A 198 14.32 -1.51 -12.33
CA LEU A 198 14.35 -2.96 -12.48
C LEU A 198 14.85 -3.61 -11.18
N ASP A 199 14.22 -4.72 -10.86
CA ASP A 199 14.47 -5.57 -9.69
C ASP A 199 13.99 -6.97 -10.10
N ALA A 200 14.92 -7.79 -10.62
CA ALA A 200 14.57 -9.02 -11.31
C ALA A 200 14.12 -10.14 -10.37
N ASP A 201 14.51 -10.11 -9.10
CA ASP A 201 14.15 -11.11 -8.09
C ASP A 201 13.18 -10.61 -7.00
N GLY A 202 12.94 -9.30 -6.93
CA GLY A 202 11.93 -8.67 -6.08
C GLY A 202 12.36 -8.51 -4.63
N ASP A 203 13.66 -8.37 -4.35
CA ASP A 203 14.21 -8.33 -3.00
C ASP A 203 14.20 -6.94 -2.34
N GLY A 204 13.98 -5.89 -3.16
CA GLY A 204 13.92 -4.49 -2.74
C GLY A 204 15.19 -3.68 -3.02
N HIS A 205 16.26 -4.30 -3.51
CA HIS A 205 17.40 -3.66 -4.15
C HIS A 205 17.25 -3.78 -5.66
N GLY A 206 17.41 -2.68 -6.40
CA GLY A 206 17.32 -2.73 -7.86
C GLY A 206 18.55 -3.40 -8.49
N ASP A 207 18.39 -3.92 -9.71
CA ASP A 207 19.45 -4.59 -10.49
C ASP A 207 20.75 -3.76 -10.60
N ALA A 208 20.66 -2.43 -10.44
CA ALA A 208 21.78 -1.50 -10.52
C ALA A 208 22.63 -1.41 -9.24
N CYS A 209 22.12 -1.86 -8.10
CA CYS A 209 22.78 -1.81 -6.80
C CYS A 209 22.67 -3.12 -6.00
N ASP A 210 22.07 -4.15 -6.59
CA ASP A 210 22.01 -5.50 -6.05
C ASP A 210 23.31 -6.27 -6.36
N ASN A 211 23.95 -6.82 -5.32
CA ASN A 211 25.14 -7.66 -5.45
C ASN A 211 24.84 -9.10 -5.91
N CYS A 212 23.57 -9.47 -6.01
CA CYS A 212 23.08 -10.72 -6.61
C CYS A 212 21.78 -10.52 -7.43
N PRO A 213 21.80 -9.82 -8.59
CA PRO A 213 20.59 -9.37 -9.34
C PRO A 213 19.59 -10.44 -9.83
N ALA A 214 19.80 -11.71 -9.54
CA ALA A 214 18.91 -12.80 -9.93
C ALA A 214 18.59 -13.75 -8.77
N VAL A 215 19.04 -13.44 -7.55
CA VAL A 215 18.95 -14.29 -6.36
C VAL A 215 18.62 -13.45 -5.14
N PHE A 216 17.34 -13.46 -4.77
CA PHE A 216 16.78 -12.71 -3.64
C PHE A 216 17.66 -12.74 -2.37
N ASN A 217 18.20 -11.59 -1.98
CA ASN A 217 19.04 -11.39 -0.79
C ASN A 217 18.93 -9.97 -0.20
N PRO A 218 17.79 -9.61 0.45
CA PRO A 218 17.54 -8.25 0.94
C PRO A 218 18.53 -7.72 1.98
N ASP A 219 19.38 -8.59 2.55
CA ASP A 219 20.43 -8.22 3.49
C ASP A 219 21.74 -7.81 2.80
N GLN A 220 21.91 -8.13 1.50
CA GLN A 220 23.06 -7.78 0.67
C GLN A 220 24.40 -8.11 1.35
N SER A 221 24.45 -9.26 2.04
CA SER A 221 25.69 -9.76 2.66
C SER A 221 26.75 -10.02 1.59
N ASP A 222 27.97 -9.58 1.87
CA ASP A 222 29.16 -9.64 1.02
C ASP A 222 30.37 -9.68 1.98
N ASN A 223 30.74 -10.91 2.36
CA ASN A 223 31.67 -11.17 3.48
C ASN A 223 33.11 -10.77 3.17
N ASP A 224 33.54 -10.87 1.90
CA ASP A 224 34.89 -10.49 1.48
C ASP A 224 34.98 -9.11 0.82
N GLY A 225 33.83 -8.50 0.47
CA GLY A 225 33.75 -7.16 -0.07
C GLY A 225 34.14 -7.05 -1.54
N ASP A 226 34.05 -8.15 -2.31
CA ASP A 226 34.38 -8.16 -3.74
C ASP A 226 33.25 -7.62 -4.65
N GLY A 227 32.07 -7.43 -4.06
CA GLY A 227 30.88 -6.90 -4.72
C GLY A 227 29.93 -7.96 -5.29
N ILE A 228 30.21 -9.25 -5.06
CA ILE A 228 29.29 -10.38 -5.30
C ILE A 228 28.68 -10.75 -3.94
N GLY A 229 27.36 -10.91 -3.87
CA GLY A 229 26.73 -11.26 -2.60
C GLY A 229 26.94 -12.72 -2.22
N ASP A 230 27.03 -13.01 -0.91
CA ASP A 230 27.31 -14.33 -0.35
C ASP A 230 26.43 -15.46 -0.96
N VAL A 231 25.18 -15.13 -1.30
CA VAL A 231 24.22 -16.12 -1.84
C VAL A 231 24.49 -16.51 -3.30
N CYS A 232 25.22 -15.69 -4.06
CA CYS A 232 25.57 -15.92 -5.46
C CYS A 232 27.08 -15.97 -5.70
N ASP A 233 27.87 -15.80 -4.66
CA ASP A 233 29.32 -15.94 -4.68
C ASP A 233 29.75 -17.42 -4.64
N PRO A 234 30.58 -17.90 -5.59
CA PRO A 234 31.18 -19.23 -5.51
C PRO A 234 32.27 -19.39 -4.44
N ASP A 235 32.82 -18.32 -3.87
CA ASP A 235 33.95 -18.30 -2.93
C ASP A 235 33.82 -17.11 -1.95
N THR A 236 32.99 -17.27 -0.92
CA THR A 236 32.47 -16.18 -0.06
C THR A 236 33.50 -15.54 0.87
N ASP A 237 34.71 -16.08 0.97
CA ASP A 237 35.80 -15.45 1.72
C ASP A 237 37.06 -15.17 0.88
N ASN A 238 36.96 -15.41 -0.44
CA ASN A 238 38.00 -15.18 -1.44
C ASN A 238 39.38 -15.76 -1.04
N ASP A 239 39.39 -16.91 -0.36
CA ASP A 239 40.63 -17.60 0.01
C ASP A 239 41.22 -18.45 -1.13
N GLY A 240 40.43 -18.66 -2.19
CA GLY A 240 40.79 -19.42 -3.38
C GLY A 240 40.30 -20.87 -3.37
N VAL A 241 39.55 -21.28 -2.35
CA VAL A 241 38.86 -22.57 -2.26
C VAL A 241 37.36 -22.34 -2.44
N PRO A 242 36.73 -22.90 -3.50
CA PRO A 242 35.29 -22.73 -3.70
C PRO A 242 34.46 -23.23 -2.51
N ASN A 243 33.34 -22.56 -2.23
CA ASN A 243 32.43 -22.82 -1.11
C ASN A 243 32.03 -24.31 -0.96
N ASP A 244 31.90 -25.05 -2.06
CA ASP A 244 31.51 -26.47 -2.05
C ASP A 244 32.67 -27.43 -1.71
N LEU A 245 33.90 -26.93 -1.69
CA LEU A 245 35.13 -27.64 -1.34
C LEU A 245 35.79 -27.10 -0.07
N ASP A 246 35.26 -26.03 0.50
CA ASP A 246 35.81 -25.32 1.65
C ASP A 246 35.26 -25.89 2.98
N ASN A 247 36.15 -26.19 3.92
CA ASN A 247 35.79 -26.61 5.27
C ASN A 247 35.49 -25.44 6.23
N CYS A 248 35.70 -24.19 5.80
CA CYS A 248 35.27 -22.96 6.44
C CYS A 248 34.80 -21.89 5.43
N PRO A 249 33.65 -22.09 4.72
CA PRO A 249 33.21 -21.26 3.58
C PRO A 249 32.96 -19.76 3.80
N ALA A 250 33.23 -19.22 4.99
CA ALA A 250 33.05 -17.80 5.31
C ALA A 250 34.24 -17.24 6.12
N VAL A 251 35.31 -18.02 6.31
CA VAL A 251 36.46 -17.67 7.14
C VAL A 251 37.75 -18.07 6.43
N TYR A 252 38.37 -17.09 5.78
CA TYR A 252 39.61 -17.23 5.02
C TYR A 252 40.60 -18.24 5.63
N ASN A 253 40.80 -19.38 4.96
CA ASN A 253 41.66 -20.47 5.39
C ASN A 253 42.20 -21.30 4.20
N PRO A 254 43.05 -20.71 3.35
CA PRO A 254 43.45 -21.32 2.07
C PRO A 254 44.26 -22.62 2.20
N ASP A 255 44.71 -22.94 3.42
CA ASP A 255 45.40 -24.19 3.74
C ASP A 255 44.46 -25.35 4.11
N GLN A 256 43.17 -25.06 4.35
CA GLN A 256 42.10 -26.04 4.61
C GLN A 256 42.48 -27.00 5.75
N SER A 257 43.17 -26.49 6.76
CA SER A 257 43.58 -27.27 7.93
C SER A 257 42.36 -27.80 8.70
N ASP A 258 42.33 -29.11 8.92
CA ASP A 258 41.32 -29.85 9.71
C ASP A 258 42.06 -30.95 10.48
N ALA A 259 42.43 -30.64 11.73
CA ALA A 259 43.33 -31.48 12.52
C ALA A 259 42.67 -32.77 13.02
N ASP A 260 41.35 -32.76 13.25
CA ASP A 260 40.60 -33.91 13.77
C ASP A 260 39.85 -34.70 12.67
N GLY A 261 39.80 -34.16 11.45
CA GLY A 261 39.22 -34.78 10.27
C GLY A 261 37.69 -34.83 10.30
N ASN A 262 37.05 -33.90 11.03
CA ASN A 262 35.60 -33.88 11.18
C ASN A 262 34.87 -33.15 10.04
N GLY A 263 35.61 -32.50 9.12
CA GLY A 263 35.10 -31.78 7.98
C GLY A 263 34.77 -30.31 8.22
N VAL A 264 34.99 -29.79 9.43
CA VAL A 264 34.98 -28.35 9.77
C VAL A 264 36.43 -27.93 9.94
N GLY A 265 36.86 -26.85 9.29
CA GLY A 265 38.24 -26.39 9.38
C GLY A 265 38.59 -25.79 10.73
N ASP A 266 39.86 -25.93 11.12
CA ASP A 266 40.41 -25.40 12.37
C ASP A 266 40.16 -23.88 12.52
N ALA A 267 40.01 -23.15 11.40
CA ALA A 267 39.80 -21.71 11.37
C ALA A 267 38.40 -21.26 11.84
N CYS A 268 37.38 -22.09 11.62
CA CYS A 268 35.98 -21.82 11.95
C CYS A 268 35.41 -22.80 12.98
N GLU A 269 36.23 -23.72 13.49
CA GLU A 269 35.81 -24.67 14.50
C GLU A 269 35.57 -23.98 15.85
N PRO A 270 34.39 -24.16 16.48
CA PRO A 270 34.14 -23.63 17.82
C PRO A 270 35.03 -24.35 18.85
N PRO A 271 35.47 -23.66 19.92
CA PRO A 271 36.23 -24.31 20.98
C PRO A 271 35.41 -25.45 21.60
N VAL A 272 35.99 -26.66 21.62
CA VAL A 272 35.37 -27.86 22.22
C VAL A 272 34.87 -27.55 23.64
N GLU A 273 33.55 -27.55 23.82
CA GLU A 273 32.93 -27.48 25.13
C GLU A 273 33.33 -28.72 25.95
N GLY A 274 34.38 -28.61 26.77
CA GLY A 274 34.74 -29.64 27.75
C GLY A 274 36.23 -29.98 27.90
N ALA A 275 37.14 -29.39 27.15
CA ALA A 275 38.58 -29.60 27.38
C ALA A 275 39.09 -28.70 28.52
N ARG A 276 39.05 -29.23 29.76
CA ARG A 276 39.86 -28.77 30.89
C ARG A 276 41.07 -29.66 31.07
#